data_AF-Q1M7P9-F1
#
_entry.id   AF-Q1M7P9-F1
#
_cell.length_a   1.000
_cell.length_b   1.000
_cell.length_c   1.000
_cell.angle_alpha   90.00
_cell.angle_beta   90.00
_cell.angle_gamma   90.00
#
_symmetry.space_group_name_H-M   'P 1'
#
loop_
_entity.id
_entity.type
_entity.pdbx_description
1 polymer ?
#
loop_
_entity_poly.entity_id
_entity_poly.type
_entity_poly.pdbx_seq_one_letter_code
_entity_poly.pdbx_strand_id
1 'polypeptide(L)'
;MAAGAHSRKLTASIGDRVLLDTERGYHVLFPQAGHLLSRPVCYPEHGFYMVPMADGLRAAGTVELGGLATPLNPRRTATIRDGVKMLLPAAGHGSDEWLGFRPSMPGSLLVIVSV
;
A
#
# COMPACT_ATOMS: atom_id res chain seq x y z
N MET A 1 -20.00 -10.76 4.03
CA MET A 1 -19.20 -10.59 2.80
C MET A 1 -17.75 -10.24 3.13
N ALA A 2 -16.77 -10.62 2.30
CA ALA A 2 -15.33 -10.39 2.56
C ALA A 2 -14.52 -10.02 1.29
N ALA A 3 -15.06 -9.20 0.38
CA ALA A 3 -14.44 -8.88 -0.92
C ALA A 3 -13.52 -7.63 -0.91
N GLY A 4 -13.07 -7.17 0.27
CA GLY A 4 -12.17 -6.02 0.41
C GLY A 4 -12.69 -4.75 -0.29
N ALA A 5 -11.81 -4.05 -1.01
CA ALA A 5 -12.11 -2.81 -1.72
C ALA A 5 -13.24 -2.94 -2.78
N HIS A 6 -13.52 -4.15 -3.25
CA HIS A 6 -14.61 -4.42 -4.21
C HIS A 6 -15.98 -4.61 -3.55
N SER A 7 -16.05 -4.63 -2.21
CA SER A 7 -17.29 -4.93 -1.49
C SER A 7 -18.40 -3.91 -1.76
N ARG A 8 -18.09 -2.63 -2.03
CA ARG A 8 -19.10 -1.58 -2.31
C ARG A 8 -20.04 -1.97 -3.46
N LYS A 9 -19.51 -2.48 -4.57
CA LYS A 9 -20.32 -2.87 -5.73
C LYS A 9 -21.21 -4.08 -5.41
N LEU A 10 -20.67 -5.03 -4.65
CA LEU A 10 -21.37 -6.25 -4.30
C LEU A 10 -22.48 -5.99 -3.26
N THR A 11 -22.26 -5.17 -2.23
CA THR A 11 -23.33 -4.83 -1.26
C THR A 11 -24.45 -4.03 -1.91
N ALA A 12 -24.12 -3.11 -2.83
CA ALA A 12 -25.13 -2.34 -3.56
C ALA A 12 -26.08 -3.24 -4.38
N SER A 13 -25.59 -4.41 -4.86
CA SER A 13 -26.43 -5.36 -5.60
C SER A 13 -27.49 -6.06 -4.75
N ILE A 14 -27.32 -6.07 -3.42
CA ILE A 14 -28.28 -6.65 -2.46
C ILE A 14 -29.04 -5.59 -1.66
N GLY A 15 -28.94 -4.31 -2.04
CA GLY A 15 -29.65 -3.19 -1.40
C GLY A 15 -28.88 -2.50 -0.27
N ASP A 16 -27.70 -3.00 0.11
CA ASP A 16 -26.90 -2.44 1.20
C ASP A 16 -25.93 -1.35 0.71
N ARG A 17 -26.11 -0.13 1.24
CA ARG A 17 -25.26 1.02 0.91
C ARG A 17 -24.16 1.22 1.95
N VAL A 18 -22.96 0.73 1.65
CA VAL A 18 -21.75 0.98 2.45
C VAL A 18 -20.94 2.15 1.89
N LEU A 19 -20.46 3.04 2.75
CA LEU A 19 -19.63 4.20 2.38
C LEU A 19 -18.15 3.84 2.22
N LEU A 20 -17.85 2.67 1.65
CA LEU A 20 -16.48 2.14 1.55
C LEU A 20 -15.77 2.72 0.33
N ASP A 21 -14.71 3.50 0.50
CA ASP A 21 -13.84 3.92 -0.60
C ASP A 21 -12.53 3.11 -0.61
N THR A 22 -11.62 3.43 -1.53
CA THR A 22 -10.34 2.73 -1.70
C THR A 22 -9.17 3.67 -1.59
N GLU A 23 -8.35 3.46 -0.56
CA GLU A 23 -7.00 3.99 -0.49
C GLU A 23 -6.05 3.12 -1.31
N ARG A 24 -5.24 3.76 -2.15
CA ARG A 24 -4.24 3.08 -2.97
C ARG A 24 -2.88 3.23 -2.31
N GLY A 25 -2.34 2.13 -1.80
CA GLY A 25 -1.00 2.05 -1.22
C GLY A 25 0.03 1.64 -2.26
N TYR A 26 1.17 2.32 -2.25
CA TYR A 26 2.26 2.06 -3.19
C TYR A 26 3.37 1.23 -2.56
N HIS A 27 3.97 0.37 -3.37
CA HIS A 27 5.03 -0.54 -2.98
C HIS A 27 6.18 -0.50 -3.99
N VAL A 28 7.40 -0.64 -3.49
CA VAL A 28 8.63 -0.85 -4.28
C VAL A 28 9.44 -1.99 -3.64
N LEU A 29 9.86 -2.97 -4.44
CA LEU A 29 10.77 -4.04 -4.00
C LEU A 29 12.21 -3.71 -4.37
N PHE A 30 13.13 -3.95 -3.43
CA PHE A 30 14.58 -3.91 -3.60
C PHE A 30 15.15 -5.32 -3.37
N PRO A 31 15.30 -6.14 -4.42
CA PRO A 31 15.53 -7.59 -4.27
C PRO A 31 16.79 -7.94 -3.48
N GLN A 32 17.84 -7.14 -3.63
CA GLN A 32 19.15 -7.41 -3.02
C GLN A 32 19.34 -6.73 -1.66
N ALA A 33 18.33 -6.00 -1.17
CA ALA A 33 18.44 -5.15 0.01
C ALA A 33 17.85 -5.77 1.28
N GLY A 34 17.27 -6.97 1.22
CA GLY A 34 16.59 -7.60 2.35
C GLY A 34 17.49 -7.79 3.57
N HIS A 35 18.78 -8.04 3.36
CA HIS A 35 19.77 -8.23 4.41
C HIS A 35 20.19 -6.93 5.14
N LEU A 36 19.87 -5.76 4.57
CA LEU A 36 20.27 -4.47 5.15
C LEU A 36 19.53 -4.13 6.43
N LEU A 37 18.35 -4.75 6.65
CA LEU A 37 17.55 -4.56 7.85
C LEU A 37 17.21 -5.93 8.48
N SER A 38 17.29 -6.02 9.81
CA SER A 38 16.92 -7.22 10.56
C SER A 38 15.49 -7.20 11.11
N ARG A 39 14.77 -6.08 10.94
CA ARG A 39 13.40 -5.87 11.41
C ARG A 39 12.71 -4.79 10.58
N PRO A 40 11.37 -4.71 10.60
CA PRO A 40 10.64 -3.58 10.01
C PRO A 40 11.12 -2.24 10.57
N VAL A 41 11.29 -1.25 9.69
CA VAL A 41 11.66 0.13 10.04
C VAL A 41 10.64 1.09 9.43
N CYS A 42 10.14 2.03 10.23
CA CYS A 42 9.26 3.09 9.78
C CYS A 42 10.09 4.33 9.42
N TYR A 43 9.73 5.01 8.33
CA TYR A 43 10.16 6.37 8.06
C TYR A 43 8.95 7.32 8.04
N PRO A 44 8.55 7.85 9.21
CA PRO A 44 7.31 8.60 9.37
C PRO A 44 7.25 9.87 8.50
N GLU A 45 8.37 10.59 8.41
CA GLU A 45 8.44 11.87 7.68
C GLU A 45 8.11 11.73 6.19
N HIS A 46 8.42 10.57 5.59
CA HIS A 46 8.12 10.25 4.20
C HIS A 46 6.95 9.28 4.05
N GLY A 47 6.32 8.87 5.16
CA GLY A 47 5.09 8.08 5.18
C GLY A 47 5.23 6.66 4.63
N PHE A 48 6.37 5.99 4.83
CA PHE A 48 6.53 4.60 4.40
C PHE A 48 7.29 3.74 5.41
N TYR A 49 7.10 2.42 5.29
CA TYR A 49 7.81 1.40 6.03
C TYR A 49 8.73 0.61 5.11
N MET A 50 9.84 0.12 5.64
CA MET A 50 10.76 -0.81 4.99
C MET A 50 10.74 -2.11 5.76
N VAL A 51 10.39 -3.21 5.10
CA VAL A 51 10.21 -4.52 5.71
C VAL A 51 11.10 -5.53 4.98
N PRO A 52 12.06 -6.18 5.67
CA PRO A 52 12.83 -7.26 5.07
C PRO A 52 11.93 -8.49 4.87
N MET A 53 11.98 -9.05 3.67
CA MET A 53 11.19 -10.19 3.21
C MET A 53 12.10 -11.21 2.54
N ALA A 54 11.59 -12.42 2.29
CA ALA A 54 12.36 -13.47 1.63
C ALA A 54 12.84 -13.09 0.21
N ASP A 55 12.10 -12.21 -0.46
CA ASP A 55 12.37 -11.73 -1.83
C ASP A 55 13.13 -10.40 -1.88
N GLY A 56 13.54 -9.85 -0.74
CA GLY A 56 14.29 -8.60 -0.65
C GLY A 56 13.70 -7.62 0.37
N LEU A 57 13.99 -6.33 0.19
CA LEU A 57 13.43 -5.28 1.04
C LEU A 57 12.20 -4.66 0.37
N ARG A 58 11.04 -4.76 1.02
CA ARG A 58 9.82 -4.11 0.54
C ARG A 58 9.65 -2.76 1.22
N ALA A 59 9.61 -1.70 0.43
CA ALA A 59 9.28 -0.35 0.90
C ALA A 59 7.86 0.02 0.47
N ALA A 60 7.00 0.40 1.42
CA ALA A 60 5.59 0.65 1.15
C ALA A 60 4.98 1.68 2.09
N GLY A 61 4.08 2.53 1.58
CA GLY A 61 3.26 3.35 2.48
C GLY A 61 2.64 4.61 1.90
N THR A 62 3.22 5.22 0.86
CA THR A 62 2.57 6.40 0.27
C THR A 62 1.17 6.02 -0.20
N VAL A 63 0.19 6.88 0.10
CA VAL A 63 -1.23 6.63 -0.18
C VAL A 63 -1.84 7.75 -1.00
N GLU A 64 -2.88 7.39 -1.76
CA GLU A 64 -3.81 8.37 -2.29
C GLU A 64 -5.22 7.81 -2.44
N LEU A 65 -6.20 8.70 -2.36
CA LEU A 65 -7.60 8.41 -2.62
C LEU A 65 -7.83 8.49 -4.13
N GLY A 66 -8.01 7.34 -4.79
CA GLY A 66 -8.16 7.28 -6.25
C GLY A 66 -9.06 6.16 -6.76
N GLY A 67 -9.80 5.50 -5.86
CA GLY A 67 -10.69 4.40 -6.21
C GLY A 67 -9.93 3.18 -6.78
N LEU A 68 -10.65 2.36 -7.55
CA LEU A 68 -10.13 1.08 -8.08
C LEU A 68 -9.56 1.16 -9.51
N ALA A 69 -9.92 2.19 -10.28
CA ALA A 69 -9.69 2.21 -11.73
C ALA A 69 -8.50 3.08 -12.16
N THR A 70 -8.08 4.01 -11.31
CA THR A 70 -7.02 4.96 -11.66
C THR A 70 -5.68 4.22 -11.78
N PRO A 71 -4.84 4.52 -12.81
CA PRO A 71 -3.55 3.88 -12.97
C PRO A 71 -2.57 4.24 -11.84
N LEU A 72 -1.47 3.49 -11.76
CA LEU A 72 -0.35 3.74 -10.85
C LEU A 72 0.23 5.14 -11.09
N ASN A 73 0.38 5.92 -10.02
CA ASN A 73 1.04 7.22 -10.05
C ASN A 73 2.56 7.06 -9.81
N PRO A 74 3.41 7.21 -10.85
CA PRO A 74 4.85 6.96 -10.72
C PRO A 74 5.55 7.93 -9.76
N ARG A 75 4.95 9.10 -9.47
CA ARG A 75 5.50 10.04 -8.49
C ARG A 75 5.52 9.45 -7.08
N ARG A 76 4.55 8.59 -6.74
CA ARG A 76 4.41 7.97 -5.41
C ARG A 76 5.48 6.91 -5.16
N THR A 77 5.82 6.12 -6.18
CA THR A 77 6.91 5.15 -6.11
C THR A 77 8.28 5.81 -6.18
N ALA A 78 8.41 6.91 -6.94
CA ALA A 78 9.62 7.74 -6.93
C ALA A 78 9.93 8.28 -5.52
N THR A 79 8.94 8.83 -4.80
CA THR A 79 9.12 9.28 -3.41
C THR A 79 9.63 8.16 -2.50
N ILE A 80 9.12 6.94 -2.65
CA ILE A 80 9.60 5.78 -1.89
C ILE A 80 11.04 5.46 -2.26
N ARG A 81 11.39 5.41 -3.55
CA ARG A 81 12.76 5.14 -4.00
C ARG A 81 13.74 6.17 -3.46
N ASP A 82 13.40 7.45 -3.54
CA ASP A 82 14.26 8.54 -3.09
C ASP A 82 14.48 8.47 -1.56
N GLY A 83 13.42 8.19 -0.80
CA GLY A 83 13.51 7.98 0.65
C GLY A 83 14.38 6.78 1.03
N VAL A 84 14.22 5.64 0.34
CA VAL A 84 15.06 4.46 0.56
C VAL A 84 16.52 4.75 0.20
N LYS A 85 16.78 5.43 -0.92
CA LYS A 85 18.14 5.81 -1.32
C LYS A 85 18.82 6.72 -0.29
N MET A 86 18.05 7.60 0.35
CA MET A 86 18.55 8.49 1.41
C MET A 86 18.92 7.72 2.68
N LEU A 87 18.06 6.80 3.12
CA LEU A 87 18.27 6.05 4.37
C LEU A 87 19.21 4.86 4.24
N LEU A 88 19.16 4.17 3.10
CA LEU A 88 19.90 2.96 2.79
C LEU A 88 20.53 3.09 1.39
N PRO A 89 21.61 3.89 1.22
CA PRO A 89 22.26 4.06 -0.08
C PRO A 89 22.72 2.74 -0.71
N ALA A 90 22.99 1.72 0.11
CA ALA A 90 23.37 0.37 -0.31
C ALA A 90 22.21 -0.48 -0.85
N ALA A 91 20.95 -0.02 -0.76
CA ALA A 91 19.78 -0.78 -1.21
C ALA A 91 19.72 -0.99 -2.72
N GLY A 92 20.49 -0.23 -3.49
CA GLY A 92 20.58 -0.37 -4.95
C GLY A 92 19.28 0.04 -5.66
N HIS A 93 18.97 -0.65 -6.75
CA HIS A 93 17.82 -0.33 -7.60
C HIS A 93 16.55 -1.08 -7.17
N GLY A 94 15.45 -0.35 -7.01
CA GLY A 94 14.12 -0.93 -6.79
C GLY A 94 13.44 -1.30 -8.11
N SER A 95 13.24 -2.60 -8.35
CA SER A 95 12.85 -3.18 -9.63
C SER A 95 11.34 -3.29 -9.84
N ASP A 96 10.59 -3.65 -8.81
CA ASP A 96 9.17 -4.00 -8.95
C ASP A 96 8.28 -3.02 -8.19
N GLU A 97 7.25 -2.52 -8.87
CA GLU A 97 6.27 -1.57 -8.35
C GLU A 97 4.86 -2.15 -8.44
N TRP A 98 4.06 -1.98 -7.40
CA TRP A 98 2.64 -2.37 -7.44
C TRP A 98 1.77 -1.54 -6.52
N LEU A 99 0.46 -1.68 -6.71
CA LEU A 99 -0.59 -1.06 -5.91
C LEU A 99 -1.24 -2.08 -4.98
N GLY A 100 -1.46 -1.68 -3.73
CA GLY A 100 -2.40 -2.31 -2.82
C GLY A 100 -3.68 -1.48 -2.70
N PHE A 101 -4.83 -2.13 -2.63
CA PHE A 101 -6.14 -1.48 -2.49
C PHE A 101 -6.68 -1.71 -1.08
N ARG A 102 -6.63 -0.68 -0.23
CA ARG A 102 -7.15 -0.74 1.14
C ARG A 102 -8.60 -0.28 1.16
N PRO A 103 -9.55 -1.11 1.64
CA PRO A 103 -10.92 -0.67 1.85
C PRO A 103 -10.96 0.32 3.03
N SER A 104 -11.42 1.53 2.77
CA SER A 104 -11.46 2.62 3.75
C SER A 104 -12.88 3.08 4.02
N MET A 105 -13.22 3.25 5.29
CA MET A 105 -14.50 3.80 5.75
C MET A 105 -14.27 5.19 6.35
N PRO A 106 -15.25 6.11 6.30
CA PRO A 106 -15.13 7.43 6.90
C PRO A 106 -14.80 7.40 8.40
N GLY A 107 -15.24 6.36 9.12
CA GLY A 107 -14.91 6.16 10.54
C GLY A 107 -13.65 5.32 10.79
N SER A 108 -12.93 4.88 9.76
CA SER A 108 -11.77 3.98 9.84
C SER A 108 -12.01 2.65 10.59
N LEU A 109 -13.28 2.27 10.77
CA LEU A 109 -13.69 1.03 11.43
C LEU A 109 -14.01 -0.07 10.41
N LEU A 110 -13.82 -1.31 10.84
CA LEU A 110 -14.22 -2.50 10.08
C LEU A 110 -15.75 -2.55 9.93
N VAL A 111 -16.21 -2.96 8.75
CA VAL A 111 -17.64 -3.19 8.49
C VAL A 111 -17.92 -4.69 8.57
N ILE A 112 -18.78 -5.07 9.51
CA ILE A 112 -19.33 -6.42 9.62
C ILE A 112 -20.84 -6.29 9.37
N VAL A 113 -21.33 -6.96 8.34
CA VAL A 113 -22.76 -6.97 7.98
C VAL A 113 -23.27 -8.37 8.23
N SER A 114 -24.31 -8.51 9.06
CA SER A 114 -25.06 -9.76 9.17
C SER A 114 -26.04 -9.84 8.00
N VAL A 115 -26.04 -10.98 7.33
CA VAL A 115 -27.15 -11.39 6.46
C VAL A 115 -28.21 -12.12 7.29
#